data_AF-A0AAW9IHC6-F1
#
_entry.id   AF-A0AAW9IHC6-F1
#
_cell.length_a   1.000
_cell.length_b   1.000
_cell.length_c   1.000
_cell.angle_alpha   90.00
_cell.angle_beta   90.00
_cell.angle_gamma   90.00
#
_symmetry.space_group_name_H-M   'P 1'
#
loop_
_entity.id
_entity.type
_entity.pdbx_description
1 polymer ?
#
loop_
_entity_poly.entity_id
_entity_poly.type
_entity_poly.pdbx_seq_one_letter_code
_entity_poly.pdbx_strand_id
1 'polypeptide(L)'
;MFCYQCEQTMGGKGCTKMGVCGKTPEVANLQDLLIYQLKGIACYAKPLIEKGELIDKEIVKFVENGLFTTLTNVNFDVAFHVKLLKDSQKIKESLRSRAPKGDYPEQAKYNLSSSKEEMLKDSVKAGIMYDQSLDPDI
;
A
#
# COMPACT_ATOMS: atom_id res chain seq x y z
N MET A 1 5.25 -10.26 8.64
CA MET A 1 5.94 -9.67 7.48
C MET A 1 6.38 -10.76 6.52
N PHE A 2 6.44 -10.41 5.25
CA PHE A 2 7.27 -11.08 4.26
C PHE A 2 7.78 -9.97 3.32
N CYS A 3 9.08 -9.84 3.14
CA CYS A 3 9.65 -8.80 2.27
C CYS A 3 10.87 -9.34 1.53
N TYR A 4 10.83 -9.26 0.20
CA TYR A 4 11.86 -9.79 -0.71
C TYR A 4 12.39 -8.75 -1.72
N GLN A 5 12.13 -7.46 -1.50
CA GLN A 5 12.37 -6.42 -2.53
C GLN A 5 13.85 -6.09 -2.80
N CYS A 6 14.77 -6.46 -1.92
CA CYS A 6 16.19 -6.13 -2.06
C CYS A 6 17.05 -7.38 -2.24
N GLU A 7 18.21 -7.21 -2.87
CA GLU A 7 19.16 -8.30 -3.12
C GLU A 7 19.65 -8.96 -1.82
N GLN A 8 19.78 -8.17 -0.74
CA GLN A 8 20.24 -8.64 0.58
C GLN A 8 19.18 -9.36 1.42
N THR A 9 18.08 -9.83 0.84
CA THR A 9 17.05 -10.53 1.62
C THR A 9 17.57 -11.81 2.23
N MET A 10 17.00 -12.22 3.37
CA MET A 10 17.46 -13.37 4.11
C MET A 10 17.50 -14.63 3.23
N GLY A 11 18.71 -15.19 3.07
CA GLY A 11 18.96 -16.38 2.26
C GLY A 11 18.60 -16.24 0.76
N GLY A 12 18.53 -15.01 0.24
CA GLY A 12 18.11 -14.73 -1.15
C GLY A 12 16.67 -15.12 -1.46
N LYS A 13 15.81 -15.24 -0.42
CA LYS A 13 14.41 -15.67 -0.56
C LYS A 13 13.42 -14.64 -0.05
N GLY A 14 13.63 -14.15 1.18
CA GLY A 14 12.70 -13.21 1.80
C GLY A 14 12.86 -13.11 3.30
N CYS A 15 12.65 -11.91 3.83
CA CYS A 15 12.69 -11.62 5.26
C CYS A 15 11.33 -11.90 5.90
N THR A 16 11.26 -12.84 6.85
CA THR A 16 10.00 -13.26 7.50
C THR A 16 9.89 -12.86 8.98
N LYS A 17 11.01 -12.65 9.67
CA LYS A 17 11.07 -12.26 11.10
C LYS A 17 11.51 -10.82 11.30
N MET A 18 12.49 -10.37 10.54
CA MET A 18 13.04 -9.02 10.54
C MET A 18 13.78 -8.81 9.22
N GLY A 19 13.75 -7.60 8.68
CA GLY A 19 14.53 -7.25 7.49
C GLY A 19 16.02 -7.16 7.80
N VAL A 20 16.86 -7.68 6.90
CA VAL A 20 18.33 -7.49 6.97
C VAL A 20 18.71 -6.01 7.00
N CYS A 21 17.91 -5.16 6.34
CA CYS A 21 18.02 -3.70 6.37
C CYS A 21 17.54 -3.03 7.68
N GLY A 22 17.16 -3.80 8.70
CA GLY A 22 16.62 -3.27 9.96
C GLY A 22 15.11 -2.99 9.95
N LYS A 23 14.40 -3.26 8.85
CA LYS A 23 12.94 -3.10 8.77
C LYS A 23 12.25 -4.06 9.76
N THR A 24 11.50 -3.52 10.71
CA THR A 24 10.71 -4.32 11.67
C THR A 24 9.46 -4.90 10.99
N PRO A 25 8.87 -5.98 11.55
CA PRO A 25 7.60 -6.49 11.05
C PRO A 25 6.47 -5.46 11.04
N GLU A 26 6.45 -4.57 12.03
CA GLU A 26 5.48 -3.48 12.13
C GLU A 26 5.60 -2.52 10.94
N VAL A 27 6.81 -2.03 10.64
CA VAL A 27 7.05 -1.14 9.49
C VAL A 27 6.74 -1.85 8.18
N ALA A 28 7.18 -3.11 8.02
CA ALA A 28 6.91 -3.89 6.80
C ALA A 28 5.41 -4.04 6.55
N ASN A 29 4.65 -4.44 7.57
CA ASN A 29 3.20 -4.62 7.48
C ASN A 29 2.47 -3.28 7.17
N LEU A 30 2.92 -2.16 7.74
CA LEU A 30 2.34 -0.85 7.42
C LEU A 30 2.66 -0.41 5.99
N GLN A 31 3.86 -0.70 5.49
CA GLN A 31 4.22 -0.46 4.09
C GLN A 31 3.39 -1.32 3.13
N ASP A 32 3.17 -2.60 3.44
CA ASP A 32 2.29 -3.48 2.67
C ASP A 32 0.87 -2.89 2.59
N LEU A 33 0.32 -2.46 3.74
CA LEU A 33 -1.00 -1.83 3.78
C LEU A 33 -1.05 -0.49 3.02
N LEU A 34 0.04 0.27 3.01
CA LEU A 34 0.14 1.51 2.24
C LEU A 34 0.08 1.20 0.74
N ILE A 35 0.84 0.22 0.26
CA ILE A 35 0.75 -0.24 -1.14
C ILE A 35 -0.67 -0.69 -1.48
N TYR A 36 -1.33 -1.41 -0.58
CA TYR A 36 -2.73 -1.82 -0.74
C TYR A 36 -3.67 -0.61 -0.92
N GLN A 37 -3.50 0.45 -0.12
CA GLN A 37 -4.24 1.70 -0.28
C GLN A 37 -3.95 2.41 -1.60
N LEU A 38 -2.68 2.48 -2.01
CA LEU A 38 -2.27 3.11 -3.27
C LEU A 38 -2.84 2.37 -4.49
N LYS A 39 -2.87 1.03 -4.45
CA LYS A 39 -3.57 0.22 -5.47
C LYS A 39 -5.06 0.57 -5.51
N GLY A 40 -5.70 0.73 -4.34
CA GLY A 40 -7.10 1.15 -4.25
C GLY A 40 -7.37 2.55 -4.82
N ILE A 41 -6.46 3.51 -4.61
CA ILE A 41 -6.49 4.84 -5.24
C ILE A 41 -6.46 4.70 -6.76
N ALA A 42 -5.53 3.91 -7.29
CA ALA A 42 -5.39 3.69 -8.74
C ALA A 42 -6.66 3.08 -9.36
N CYS A 43 -7.34 2.16 -8.66
CA CYS A 43 -8.59 1.56 -9.13
C CYS A 43 -9.70 2.59 -9.36
N TYR A 44 -9.80 3.64 -8.52
CA TYR A 44 -10.77 4.71 -8.73
C TYR A 44 -10.28 5.80 -9.68
N ALA A 45 -8.98 6.11 -9.67
CA ALA A 45 -8.41 7.12 -10.57
C ALA A 45 -8.47 6.68 -12.05
N LYS A 46 -8.21 5.40 -12.35
CA LYS A 46 -8.17 4.86 -13.71
C LYS A 46 -9.43 5.17 -14.54
N PRO A 47 -10.65 4.80 -14.11
CA PRO A 47 -11.86 5.07 -14.90
C PRO A 47 -12.20 6.56 -14.99
N LEU A 48 -11.72 7.40 -14.08
CA LEU A 48 -11.87 8.85 -14.18
C LEU A 48 -10.97 9.41 -15.29
N ILE A 49 -9.71 8.97 -15.33
CA ILE A 49 -8.75 9.30 -16.40
C ILE A 49 -9.27 8.84 -17.76
N GLU A 50 -9.81 7.62 -17.86
CA GLU A 50 -10.39 7.07 -19.09
C GLU A 50 -11.59 7.89 -19.61
N LYS A 51 -12.27 8.64 -18.73
CA LYS A 51 -13.34 9.57 -19.08
C LYS A 51 -12.84 10.98 -19.41
N GLY A 52 -11.53 11.21 -19.41
CA GLY A 52 -10.90 12.50 -19.69
C GLY A 52 -10.81 13.43 -18.47
N GLU A 53 -11.07 12.94 -17.25
CA GLU A 53 -10.89 13.76 -16.05
C GLU A 53 -9.39 13.88 -15.71
N LEU A 54 -8.97 15.10 -15.36
CA LEU A 54 -7.62 15.35 -14.87
C LEU A 54 -7.54 15.07 -13.37
N ILE A 55 -6.64 14.17 -12.97
CA ILE A 55 -6.35 13.92 -11.56
C ILE A 55 -5.47 15.03 -11.02
N ASP A 56 -5.78 15.52 -9.82
CA ASP A 56 -5.01 16.55 -9.12
C ASP A 56 -3.53 16.12 -9.00
N LYS A 57 -2.61 17.04 -9.31
CA LYS A 57 -1.17 16.82 -9.21
C LYS A 57 -0.74 16.47 -7.79
N GLU A 58 -1.43 16.96 -6.76
CA GLU A 58 -1.13 16.60 -5.37
C GLU A 58 -1.49 15.13 -5.07
N ILE A 59 -2.50 14.57 -5.73
CA ILE A 59 -2.81 13.13 -5.65
C ILE A 59 -1.72 12.31 -6.35
N VAL A 60 -1.29 12.73 -7.54
CA VAL A 60 -0.19 12.07 -8.26
C VAL A 60 1.09 12.06 -7.43
N LYS A 61 1.49 13.23 -6.93
CA LYS A 61 2.64 13.40 -6.04
C LYS A 61 2.51 12.59 -4.75
N PHE A 62 1.31 12.47 -4.18
CA PHE A 62 1.07 11.63 -3.02
C PHE A 62 1.34 10.15 -3.33
N VAL A 63 0.88 9.64 -4.48
CA VAL A 63 1.12 8.26 -4.90
C VAL A 63 2.62 8.02 -5.12
N GLU A 64 3.30 8.91 -5.82
CA GLU A 64 4.76 8.83 -6.04
C GLU A 64 5.54 8.80 -4.72
N ASN A 65 5.25 9.73 -3.81
CA ASN A 65 5.89 9.78 -2.49
C ASN A 65 5.55 8.57 -1.62
N GLY A 66 4.31 8.07 -1.70
CA GLY A 66 3.87 6.87 -1.01
C GLY A 66 4.68 5.65 -1.46
N LEU A 67 4.83 5.46 -2.78
CA LEU A 67 5.68 4.42 -3.35
C LEU A 67 7.14 4.58 -2.90
N PHE A 68 7.71 5.78 -3.04
CA PHE A 68 9.09 6.06 -2.68
C PHE A 68 9.39 5.74 -1.20
N THR A 69 8.45 6.06 -0.31
CA THR A 69 8.56 5.80 1.13
C THR A 69 8.69 4.30 1.47
N THR A 70 8.21 3.41 0.60
CA THR A 70 8.29 1.95 0.78
C THR A 70 9.59 1.32 0.28
N LEU A 71 10.42 2.07 -0.45
CA LEU A 71 11.70 1.59 -0.94
C LEU A 71 12.67 1.26 0.21
N THR A 72 13.61 0.37 -0.08
CA THR A 72 14.62 -0.09 0.88
C THR A 72 15.42 1.10 1.43
N ASN A 73 15.58 1.15 2.75
CA ASN A 73 16.32 2.18 3.49
C ASN A 73 15.79 3.61 3.40
N VAL A 74 14.53 3.81 2.99
CA VAL A 74 13.95 5.16 2.91
C VAL A 74 13.31 5.62 4.21
N ASN A 75 12.36 4.86 4.78
CA ASN A 75 11.63 5.32 5.97
C ASN A 75 11.20 4.18 6.90
N PHE A 76 11.64 4.26 8.17
CA PHE A 76 11.35 3.30 9.23
C PHE A 76 10.44 3.87 10.34
N ASP A 77 9.90 5.08 10.18
CA ASP A 77 9.04 5.74 11.16
C ASP A 77 7.59 5.24 11.08
N VAL A 78 7.18 4.48 12.10
CA VAL A 78 5.82 3.92 12.25
C VAL A 78 4.75 5.01 12.23
N ALA A 79 4.96 6.13 12.93
CA ALA A 79 3.96 7.20 13.01
C ALA A 79 3.77 7.89 11.66
N PHE A 80 4.85 8.03 10.89
CA PHE A 80 4.81 8.56 9.53
C PHE A 80 3.98 7.65 8.61
N HIS A 81 4.19 6.33 8.66
CA HIS A 81 3.41 5.37 7.87
C HIS A 81 1.92 5.39 8.23
N VAL A 82 1.58 5.47 9.53
CA VAL A 82 0.18 5.62 9.98
C VAL A 82 -0.45 6.91 9.45
N LYS A 83 0.30 8.01 9.43
CA LYS A 83 -0.17 9.28 8.86
C LYS A 83 -0.46 9.13 7.36
N LEU A 84 0.48 8.57 6.59
CA LEU A 84 0.29 8.31 5.16
C LEU A 84 -0.92 7.42 4.88
N LEU A 85 -1.12 6.37 5.67
CA LEU A 85 -2.31 5.52 5.54
C LEU A 85 -3.60 6.33 5.72
N LYS A 86 -3.69 7.18 6.75
CA LYS A 86 -4.86 8.04 6.97
C LYS A 86 -5.08 9.03 5.84
N ASP A 87 -4.02 9.64 5.31
CA ASP A 87 -4.13 10.57 4.19
C ASP A 87 -4.51 9.85 2.88
N SER A 88 -3.99 8.64 2.65
CA SER A 88 -4.37 7.79 1.52
C SER A 88 -5.85 7.41 1.55
N GLN A 89 -6.42 7.15 2.73
CA GLN A 89 -7.85 6.85 2.87
C GLN A 89 -8.71 8.05 2.45
N LYS A 90 -8.34 9.28 2.84
CA LYS A 90 -9.06 10.50 2.45
C LYS A 90 -9.03 10.70 0.93
N ILE A 91 -7.86 10.53 0.32
CA ILE A 91 -7.69 10.62 -1.14
C ILE A 91 -8.53 9.55 -1.84
N LYS A 92 -8.47 8.31 -1.36
CA LYS A 92 -9.22 7.19 -1.93
C LYS A 92 -10.73 7.45 -1.89
N GLU A 93 -11.25 7.97 -0.78
CA GLU A 93 -12.67 8.32 -0.65
C GLU A 93 -13.08 9.46 -1.58
N SER A 94 -12.24 10.48 -1.73
CA SER A 94 -12.47 11.59 -2.68
C SER A 94 -12.56 11.12 -4.14
N LEU A 95 -11.77 10.11 -4.52
CA LEU A 95 -11.84 9.51 -5.86
C LEU A 95 -13.04 8.56 -5.98
N ARG A 96 -13.29 7.74 -4.95
CA ARG A 96 -14.41 6.79 -4.90
C ARG A 96 -15.75 7.48 -5.10
N SER A 97 -15.95 8.67 -4.53
CA SER A 97 -17.22 9.41 -4.63
C SER A 97 -17.54 9.90 -6.04
N ARG A 98 -16.53 10.07 -6.90
CA ARG A 98 -16.67 10.50 -8.30
C ARG A 98 -16.58 9.35 -9.29
N ALA A 99 -15.90 8.27 -8.90
CA ALA A 99 -15.72 7.10 -9.75
C ALA A 99 -17.07 6.49 -10.17
N PRO A 100 -17.19 5.94 -11.40
CA PRO A 100 -18.40 5.26 -11.81
C PRO A 100 -18.76 4.11 -10.87
N LYS A 101 -20.05 3.82 -10.74
CA LYS A 101 -20.50 2.58 -10.10
C LYS A 101 -19.97 1.39 -10.92
N GLY A 102 -19.45 0.39 -10.23
CA GLY A 102 -18.87 -0.78 -10.86
C GLY A 102 -18.39 -1.76 -9.78
N ASP A 103 -17.98 -2.94 -10.24
CA ASP A 103 -17.31 -3.89 -9.36
C ASP A 103 -15.82 -3.56 -9.30
N TYR A 104 -15.36 -3.19 -8.11
CA TYR A 104 -13.97 -2.82 -7.85
C TYR A 104 -13.29 -3.91 -7.02
N PRO A 105 -11.97 -4.10 -7.15
CA PRO A 105 -11.26 -5.11 -6.38
C PRO A 105 -11.20 -4.75 -4.88
N GLU A 106 -10.88 -5.72 -4.04
CA GLU A 106 -10.95 -5.61 -2.57
C GLU A 106 -10.12 -4.45 -2.01
N GLN A 107 -8.96 -4.14 -2.60
CA GLN A 107 -8.14 -3.00 -2.20
C GLN A 107 -8.83 -1.65 -2.38
N ALA A 108 -9.64 -1.53 -3.43
CA ALA A 108 -10.41 -0.34 -3.68
C ALA A 108 -11.54 -0.22 -2.66
N LYS A 109 -12.26 -1.31 -2.36
CA LYS A 109 -13.40 -1.37 -1.43
C LYS A 109 -13.01 -1.25 0.05
N TYR A 110 -11.83 -1.71 0.44
CA TYR A 110 -11.34 -1.65 1.82
C TYR A 110 -11.41 -0.23 2.41
N ASN A 111 -11.74 -0.11 3.69
CA ASN A 111 -11.65 1.15 4.43
C ASN A 111 -10.64 1.00 5.55
N LEU A 112 -9.73 1.96 5.67
CA LEU A 112 -8.71 1.94 6.69
C LEU A 112 -9.31 1.93 8.10
N SER A 113 -8.86 1.01 8.93
CA SER A 113 -9.19 0.98 10.35
C SER A 113 -8.69 2.22 11.12
N SER A 114 -9.30 2.51 12.27
CA SER A 114 -9.08 3.76 13.00
C SER A 114 -7.78 3.75 13.83
N SER A 115 -7.42 2.58 14.37
CA SER A 115 -6.26 2.37 15.23
C SER A 115 -5.12 1.67 14.50
N LYS A 116 -3.88 1.89 14.97
CA LYS A 116 -2.70 1.24 14.41
C LYS A 116 -2.76 -0.28 14.58
N GLU A 117 -3.26 -0.73 15.73
CA GLU A 117 -3.38 -2.15 16.09
C GLU A 117 -4.32 -2.88 15.12
N GLU A 118 -5.43 -2.25 14.74
CA GLU A 118 -6.33 -2.78 13.71
C GLU A 118 -5.71 -2.72 12.31
N MET A 119 -5.03 -1.62 11.95
CA MET A 119 -4.29 -1.54 10.69
C MET A 119 -3.27 -2.68 10.55
N LEU A 120 -2.56 -3.02 11.63
CA LEU A 120 -1.62 -4.14 11.63
C LEU A 120 -2.32 -5.48 11.46
N LYS A 121 -3.54 -5.67 11.97
CA LYS A 121 -4.35 -6.87 11.69
C LYS A 121 -4.79 -6.90 10.22
N ASP A 122 -5.23 -5.76 9.70
CA ASP A 122 -5.64 -5.62 8.31
C ASP A 122 -4.50 -5.87 7.32
N SER A 123 -3.26 -5.53 7.69
CA SER A 123 -2.08 -5.69 6.82
C SER A 123 -1.85 -7.13 6.34
N VAL A 124 -2.39 -8.14 7.03
CA VAL A 124 -2.26 -9.54 6.63
C VAL A 124 -2.81 -9.77 5.22
N LYS A 125 -3.92 -9.14 4.84
CA LYS A 125 -4.49 -9.25 3.49
C LYS A 125 -3.72 -8.46 2.42
N ALA A 126 -2.90 -7.52 2.87
CA ALA A 126 -2.06 -6.69 2.01
C ALA A 126 -0.68 -7.32 1.75
N GLY A 127 -0.27 -8.26 2.60
CA GLY A 127 1.01 -8.96 2.47
C GLY A 127 1.05 -9.82 1.22
N ILE A 128 2.21 -9.86 0.56
CA ILE A 128 2.38 -10.54 -0.73
C ILE A 128 2.10 -12.05 -0.68
N MET A 129 2.36 -12.70 0.46
CA MET A 129 2.09 -14.12 0.68
C MET A 129 0.61 -14.44 0.94
N TYR A 130 -0.25 -13.41 1.04
CA TYR A 130 -1.70 -13.63 1.15
C TYR A 130 -2.29 -14.17 -0.14
N ASP A 131 -1.78 -13.69 -1.29
CA ASP A 131 -2.17 -14.18 -2.60
C ASP A 131 -1.49 -15.53 -2.88
N GLN A 132 -2.27 -16.61 -2.80
CA GLN A 132 -1.79 -17.97 -3.08
C GLN A 132 -1.62 -18.23 -4.58
N SER A 133 -2.08 -17.32 -5.44
CA SER A 133 -1.97 -17.40 -6.90
C SER A 133 -0.88 -16.50 -7.48
N LEU A 134 -0.09 -15.86 -6.62
CA LEU A 134 0.96 -14.94 -7.03
C LEU A 134 1.99 -15.66 -7.92
N ASP A 135 2.21 -15.10 -9.11
CA ASP A 135 3.29 -15.51 -10.00
C ASP A 135 4.62 -15.02 -9.41
N PRO A 136 5.58 -15.90 -9.08
CA PRO A 136 6.87 -15.48 -8.52
C PRO A 136 7.74 -14.70 -9.52
N ASP A 137 7.43 -14.77 -10.82
CA ASP A 137 8.19 -14.14 -11.90
C ASP A 137 7.58 -12.80 -12.40
N ILE A 138 6.49 -12.33 -11.78
CA ILE A 138 5.81 -11.04 -12.06
C ILE A 138 5.70 -10.18 -10.79
#